data_AF-U3AA14-F1
#
_entry.id   AF-U3AA14-F1
#
_cell.length_a   1.000
_cell.length_b   1.000
_cell.length_c   1.000
_cell.angle_alpha   90.00
_cell.angle_beta   90.00
_cell.angle_gamma   90.00
#
_symmetry.space_group_name_H-M   'P 1'
#
loop_
_entity.id
_entity.type
_entity.pdbx_description
1 polymer ?
#
loop_
_entity_poly.entity_id
_entity_poly.type
_entity_poly.pdbx_seq_one_letter_code
_entity_poly.pdbx_strand_id
1 'polypeptide(L)'
;MKPHTYIILFGLNIFNSTAVLADDSFSVSSILSNEQVRQFSLGDTDGDGRDEIIFLTESGQVKIAKNFTHSNSFNSLVGTTWSLSTQWQLEFQELSYQGSGISVKLKQIYDGNILRTGAGVAIVKGGKIEVNINGYSNNPAVSINYFSTNNGTMEGSYKDIGYSRSRSYRFSGHVSE
;
A
#
# COMPACT_ATOMS: atom_id res chain seq x y z
N MET A 1 1.05 17.21 -85.94
CA MET A 1 0.73 17.28 -84.50
C MET A 1 2.04 17.18 -83.72
N LYS A 2 2.37 18.15 -82.86
CA LYS A 2 3.58 18.11 -82.02
C LYS A 2 3.26 17.29 -80.76
N PRO A 3 4.09 16.30 -80.36
CA PRO A 3 3.90 15.64 -79.08
C PRO A 3 4.39 16.56 -77.95
N HIS A 4 3.55 16.79 -76.94
CA HIS A 4 3.95 17.43 -75.70
C HIS A 4 4.42 16.35 -74.73
N THR A 5 5.70 16.38 -74.38
CA THR A 5 6.29 15.52 -73.35
C THR A 5 6.09 16.18 -71.99
N TYR A 6 5.38 15.52 -71.08
CA TYR A 6 5.28 15.93 -69.68
C TYR A 6 6.23 15.07 -68.85
N ILE A 7 7.17 15.70 -68.16
CA ILE A 7 8.04 15.03 -67.18
C ILE A 7 7.34 15.17 -65.82
N ILE A 8 6.94 14.05 -65.22
CA ILE A 8 6.39 14.02 -63.87
C ILE A 8 7.55 13.70 -62.92
N LEU A 9 7.96 14.67 -62.11
CA LEU A 9 8.93 14.47 -61.04
C LEU A 9 8.22 13.89 -59.82
N PHE A 10 8.51 12.63 -59.47
CA PHE A 10 8.12 12.06 -58.18
C PHE A 10 9.18 12.44 -57.14
N GLY A 11 8.83 13.38 -56.24
CA GLY A 11 9.66 13.70 -55.09
C GLY A 11 9.63 12.55 -54.07
N LEU A 12 10.74 11.83 -53.92
CA LEU A 12 10.92 10.82 -52.88
C LEU A 12 11.23 11.53 -51.55
N ASN A 13 10.26 11.57 -50.63
CA ASN A 13 10.50 12.06 -49.27
C ASN A 13 11.14 10.92 -48.46
N ILE A 14 12.46 10.99 -48.27
CA ILE A 14 13.17 10.08 -47.38
C ILE A 14 13.03 10.63 -45.96
N PHE A 15 12.08 10.10 -45.19
CA PHE A 15 12.04 10.34 -43.75
C PHE A 15 13.15 9.53 -43.08
N ASN A 16 14.22 10.20 -42.63
CA ASN A 16 15.17 9.59 -41.71
C ASN A 16 14.50 9.42 -40.35
N SER A 17 13.85 8.27 -40.12
CA SER A 17 13.42 7.89 -38.77
C SER A 17 14.59 7.23 -38.04
N THR A 18 15.26 7.97 -37.16
CA THR A 18 16.14 7.34 -36.16
C THR A 18 15.24 6.66 -35.12
N ALA A 19 15.22 5.33 -35.09
CA ALA A 19 14.64 4.61 -33.97
C ALA A 19 15.48 4.92 -32.74
N VAL A 20 14.96 5.76 -31.84
CA VAL A 20 15.50 5.88 -30.49
C VAL A 20 15.10 4.58 -29.79
N LEU A 21 16.04 3.64 -29.66
CA LEU A 21 15.87 2.53 -28.74
C LEU A 21 15.76 3.16 -27.34
N ALA A 22 14.68 2.86 -26.63
CA ALA A 22 14.61 3.16 -25.20
C ALA A 22 15.80 2.44 -24.55
N ASP A 23 16.72 3.20 -23.98
CA ASP A 23 17.78 2.63 -23.16
C ASP A 23 17.13 2.33 -21.81
N ASP A 24 16.76 1.07 -21.60
CA ASP A 24 16.28 0.63 -20.31
C ASP A 24 17.47 0.53 -19.36
N SER A 25 17.72 1.61 -18.62
CA SER A 25 18.74 1.62 -17.58
C SER A 25 18.27 0.84 -16.36
N PHE A 26 18.75 -0.38 -16.18
CA PHE A 26 18.47 -1.20 -15.00
C PHE A 26 19.59 -1.09 -13.96
N SER A 27 19.21 -0.90 -12.70
CA SER A 27 20.08 -1.15 -11.55
C SER A 27 19.67 -2.49 -10.94
N VAL A 28 20.62 -3.43 -10.87
CA VAL A 28 20.39 -4.77 -10.33
C VAL A 28 21.15 -4.90 -9.02
N SER A 29 20.46 -5.31 -7.96
CA SER A 29 21.05 -5.62 -6.66
C SER A 29 20.81 -7.08 -6.30
N SER A 30 21.79 -7.69 -5.62
CA SER A 30 21.65 -9.05 -5.11
C SER A 30 20.86 -9.04 -3.80
N ILE A 31 19.68 -9.67 -3.80
CA ILE A 31 18.77 -9.70 -2.64
C ILE A 31 18.85 -11.02 -1.83
N LEU A 32 19.45 -12.08 -2.39
CA LEU A 32 19.58 -13.41 -1.78
C LEU A 32 20.99 -13.99 -2.00
N SER A 33 22.03 -13.21 -1.70
CA SER A 33 23.42 -13.46 -2.13
C SER A 33 24.04 -14.80 -1.68
N ASN A 34 23.46 -15.47 -0.70
CA ASN A 34 23.96 -16.74 -0.16
C ASN A 34 23.10 -17.95 -0.55
N GLU A 35 22.09 -17.76 -1.40
CA GLU A 35 21.16 -18.80 -1.80
C GLU A 35 21.37 -19.15 -3.28
N GLN A 36 21.50 -20.44 -3.58
CA GLN A 36 21.50 -20.94 -4.96
C GLN A 36 20.06 -21.11 -5.43
N VAL A 37 19.45 -20.01 -5.91
CA VAL A 37 18.04 -19.97 -6.31
C VAL A 37 17.84 -20.56 -7.70
N ARG A 38 17.05 -21.64 -7.79
CA ARG A 38 16.66 -22.28 -9.06
C ARG A 38 15.37 -21.71 -9.64
N GLN A 39 14.39 -21.45 -8.78
CA GLN A 39 13.10 -20.89 -9.15
C GLN A 39 12.61 -20.00 -8.01
N PHE A 40 11.91 -18.91 -8.35
CA PHE A 40 11.21 -18.09 -7.36
C PHE A 40 9.77 -17.80 -7.81
N SER A 41 8.94 -17.46 -6.84
CA SER A 41 7.61 -16.89 -7.00
C SER A 41 7.46 -15.78 -5.97
N LEU A 42 6.62 -14.81 -6.28
CA LEU A 42 6.19 -13.79 -5.33
C LEU A 42 4.84 -14.19 -4.75
N GLY A 43 4.60 -13.85 -3.49
CA GLY A 43 3.29 -13.97 -2.88
C GLY A 43 3.27 -13.56 -1.42
N ASP A 44 2.18 -12.92 -1.01
CA ASP A 44 1.86 -12.60 0.38
C ASP A 44 1.59 -13.88 1.19
N THR A 45 2.58 -14.32 1.96
CA THR A 45 2.53 -15.59 2.72
C THR A 45 2.10 -15.40 4.16
N ASP A 46 2.18 -14.19 4.70
CA ASP A 46 1.81 -13.89 6.08
C ASP A 46 0.59 -12.95 6.21
N GLY A 47 0.07 -12.48 5.07
CA GLY A 47 -1.14 -11.69 4.93
C GLY A 47 -0.91 -10.19 5.08
N ASP A 48 0.34 -9.72 5.24
CA ASP A 48 0.64 -8.31 5.47
C ASP A 48 0.45 -7.42 4.22
N GLY A 49 0.07 -8.04 3.09
CA GLY A 49 -0.18 -7.36 1.83
C GLY A 49 1.07 -7.06 1.01
N ARG A 50 2.26 -7.48 1.45
CA ARG A 50 3.50 -7.47 0.68
C ARG A 50 3.83 -8.88 0.24
N ASP A 51 4.37 -8.98 -0.97
CA ASP A 51 4.85 -10.27 -1.43
C ASP A 51 6.18 -10.63 -0.75
N GLU A 52 6.22 -11.84 -0.22
CA GLU A 52 7.45 -12.55 0.04
C GLU A 52 8.01 -13.17 -1.24
N ILE A 53 9.28 -13.55 -1.18
CA ILE A 53 9.90 -14.38 -2.21
C ILE A 53 9.86 -15.82 -1.72
N ILE A 54 9.00 -16.65 -2.34
CA ILE A 54 9.04 -18.10 -2.19
C ILE A 54 10.03 -18.64 -3.23
N PHE A 55 11.05 -19.38 -2.80
CA PHE A 55 12.07 -19.86 -3.73
C PHE A 55 12.46 -21.31 -3.47
N LEU A 56 12.88 -21.97 -4.54
CA LEU A 56 13.39 -23.33 -4.57
C LEU A 56 14.89 -23.27 -4.81
N THR A 57 15.67 -23.84 -3.91
CA THR A 57 17.12 -23.95 -4.08
C THR A 57 17.48 -25.02 -5.11
N GLU A 58 18.69 -24.97 -5.64
CA GLU A 58 19.22 -26.05 -6.49
C GLU A 58 19.24 -27.42 -5.79
N SER A 59 19.45 -27.43 -4.46
CA SER A 59 19.39 -28.63 -3.62
C SER A 59 17.97 -29.16 -3.38
N GLY A 60 16.94 -28.50 -3.91
CA GLY A 60 15.55 -28.93 -3.81
C GLY A 60 14.82 -28.46 -2.54
N GLN A 61 15.40 -27.54 -1.77
CA GLN A 61 14.76 -26.97 -0.57
C GLN A 61 13.83 -25.82 -0.97
N VAL A 62 12.60 -25.81 -0.45
CA VAL A 62 11.68 -24.67 -0.55
C VAL A 62 11.91 -23.76 0.65
N LYS A 63 12.13 -22.46 0.41
CA LYS A 63 12.38 -21.44 1.42
C LYS A 63 11.54 -20.19 1.12
N ILE A 64 11.30 -19.38 2.15
CA ILE A 64 10.61 -18.09 2.05
C ILE A 64 11.57 -17.01 2.55
N ALA A 65 11.90 -16.04 1.70
CA ALA A 65 12.57 -14.82 2.13
C ALA A 65 11.49 -13.79 2.49
N LYS A 66 11.43 -13.48 3.79
CA LYS A 66 10.41 -12.59 4.34
C LYS A 66 10.67 -11.13 4.00
N ASN A 67 9.65 -10.43 3.53
CA ASN A 67 9.74 -9.01 3.21
C ASN A 67 9.51 -8.17 4.47
N PHE A 68 10.56 -8.01 5.27
CA PHE A 68 10.52 -7.18 6.48
C PHE A 68 10.74 -5.70 6.23
N THR A 69 10.58 -5.22 4.99
CA THR A 69 10.88 -3.82 4.64
C THR A 69 9.86 -2.90 5.28
N HIS A 70 10.12 -2.59 6.56
CA HIS A 70 9.38 -1.78 7.52
C HIS A 70 8.01 -2.32 7.93
N SER A 71 7.99 -3.32 8.81
CA SER A 71 6.83 -3.64 9.66
C SER A 71 7.26 -3.47 11.11
N ASN A 72 6.64 -2.55 11.84
CA ASN A 72 6.72 -2.64 13.30
C ASN A 72 5.68 -3.63 13.81
N SER A 73 5.92 -4.16 15.01
CA SER A 73 4.97 -5.04 15.65
C SER A 73 3.68 -4.27 15.96
N PHE A 74 2.54 -4.95 15.91
CA PHE A 74 1.23 -4.39 16.25
C PHE A 74 1.24 -3.55 17.54
N ASN A 75 2.00 -3.97 18.56
CA ASN A 75 2.13 -3.26 19.84
C ASN A 75 2.82 -1.89 19.74
N SER A 76 3.62 -1.62 18.71
CA SER A 76 4.26 -0.31 18.49
C SER A 76 3.26 0.81 18.16
N LEU A 77 2.01 0.45 17.83
CA LEU A 77 0.95 1.41 17.58
C LEU A 77 0.39 2.00 18.87
N VAL A 78 0.57 1.35 20.03
CA VAL A 78 0.04 1.83 21.31
C VAL A 78 0.59 3.24 21.60
N GLY A 79 -0.32 4.18 21.86
CA GLY A 79 -0.02 5.59 22.11
C GLY A 79 0.14 6.46 20.86
N THR A 80 -0.06 5.93 19.65
CA THR A 80 0.11 6.70 18.41
C THR A 80 -1.21 7.27 17.87
N THR A 81 -1.15 8.46 17.25
CA THR A 81 -2.28 9.07 16.53
C THR A 81 -1.92 9.28 15.06
N TRP A 82 -2.83 8.90 14.17
CA TRP A 82 -2.61 8.89 12.73
C TRP A 82 -3.70 9.66 12.01
N SER A 83 -3.31 10.56 11.11
CA SER A 83 -4.26 11.23 10.23
C SER A 83 -4.54 10.36 9.00
N LEU A 84 -5.79 9.90 8.84
CA LEU A 84 -6.24 9.11 7.69
C LEU A 84 -6.67 9.99 6.51
N SER A 85 -7.05 11.24 6.80
CA SER A 85 -7.32 12.30 5.82
C SER A 85 -7.26 13.64 6.53
N THR A 86 -7.59 14.74 5.84
CA THR A 86 -7.69 16.07 6.45
C THR A 86 -8.75 16.16 7.56
N GLN A 87 -9.73 15.26 7.58
CA GLN A 87 -10.85 15.28 8.53
C GLN A 87 -10.91 14.05 9.43
N TRP A 88 -10.08 13.03 9.21
CA TRP A 88 -10.16 11.76 9.93
C TRP A 88 -8.85 11.46 10.63
N GLN A 89 -8.94 11.19 11.93
CA GLN A 89 -7.82 10.74 12.75
C GLN A 89 -8.15 9.45 13.48
N LEU A 90 -7.21 8.51 13.50
CA LEU A 90 -7.25 7.26 14.23
C LEU A 90 -6.19 7.24 15.33
N GLU A 91 -6.63 7.05 16.56
CA GLU A 91 -5.81 7.01 17.76
C GLU A 91 -5.77 5.57 18.30
N PHE A 92 -4.58 5.04 18.51
CA PHE A 92 -4.31 3.75 19.14
C PHE A 92 -3.95 4.00 20.60
N GLN A 93 -4.83 3.64 21.51
CA GLN A 93 -4.79 4.14 22.89
C GLN A 93 -3.97 3.22 23.79
N GLU A 94 -4.52 2.06 24.10
CA GLU A 94 -3.96 1.09 25.04
C GLU A 94 -4.29 -0.33 24.59
N LEU A 95 -3.59 -1.33 25.11
CA LEU A 95 -3.99 -2.72 24.88
C LEU A 95 -5.40 -2.95 25.42
N SER A 96 -6.27 -3.56 24.62
CA SER A 96 -7.64 -3.83 25.02
C SER A 96 -7.69 -4.76 26.24
N TYR A 97 -8.72 -4.64 27.07
CA TYR A 97 -8.96 -5.58 28.17
C TYR A 97 -8.98 -7.01 27.60
N GLN A 98 -8.11 -7.90 28.13
CA GLN A 98 -7.76 -9.26 27.63
C GLN A 98 -6.57 -9.37 26.65
N GLY A 99 -5.92 -8.26 26.26
CA GLY A 99 -4.64 -8.26 25.54
C GLY A 99 -4.69 -8.75 24.08
N SER A 100 -5.88 -8.97 23.52
CA SER A 100 -6.08 -9.49 22.17
C SER A 100 -6.07 -8.42 21.07
N GLY A 101 -5.98 -7.14 21.44
CA GLY A 101 -6.03 -6.02 20.51
C GLY A 101 -5.56 -4.70 21.13
N ILE A 102 -5.71 -3.61 20.38
CA ILE A 102 -5.46 -2.24 20.85
C ILE A 102 -6.79 -1.49 20.81
N SER A 103 -7.20 -0.92 21.94
CA SER A 103 -8.32 0.03 22.01
C SER A 103 -8.02 1.22 21.10
N VAL A 104 -8.98 1.58 20.24
CA VAL A 104 -8.82 2.70 19.32
C VAL A 104 -9.93 3.73 19.44
N LYS A 105 -9.64 4.95 18.98
CA LYS A 105 -10.62 6.02 18.80
C LYS A 105 -10.47 6.64 17.42
N LEU A 106 -11.56 6.69 16.66
CA LEU A 106 -11.63 7.40 15.38
C LEU A 106 -12.39 8.71 15.59
N LYS A 107 -11.81 9.81 15.11
CA LYS A 107 -12.32 11.16 15.26
C LYS A 107 -12.53 11.79 13.89
N GLN A 108 -13.70 12.38 13.68
CA GLN A 108 -13.91 13.34 12.60
C GLN A 108 -13.64 14.74 13.13
N ILE A 109 -12.69 15.45 12.55
CA ILE A 109 -12.32 16.80 12.94
C ILE A 109 -12.64 17.75 11.79
N TYR A 110 -13.32 18.85 12.10
CA TYR A 110 -13.59 19.94 11.19
C TYR A 110 -13.27 21.25 11.89
N ASP A 111 -12.34 22.01 11.34
CA ASP A 111 -11.94 23.32 11.88
C ASP A 111 -11.58 23.25 13.38
N GLY A 112 -10.77 22.25 13.75
CA GLY A 112 -10.36 22.00 15.15
C GLY A 112 -11.42 21.38 16.06
N ASN A 113 -12.67 21.26 15.62
CA ASN A 113 -13.77 20.71 16.40
C ASN A 113 -13.99 19.22 16.10
N ILE A 114 -14.14 18.41 17.14
CA ILE A 114 -14.52 17.00 17.00
C ILE A 114 -16.02 16.94 16.71
N LEU A 115 -16.38 16.57 15.49
CA LEU A 115 -17.78 16.42 15.08
C LEU A 115 -18.33 15.03 15.39
N ARG A 116 -17.50 14.00 15.27
CA ARG A 116 -17.88 12.59 15.48
C ARG A 116 -16.74 11.83 16.14
N THR A 117 -17.09 10.88 16.98
CA THR A 117 -16.15 9.94 17.56
C THR A 117 -16.73 8.53 17.55
N GLY A 118 -15.89 7.54 17.29
CA GLY A 118 -16.18 6.12 17.48
C GLY A 118 -15.08 5.45 18.27
N ALA A 119 -15.42 4.41 19.03
CA ALA A 119 -14.46 3.63 19.82
C ALA A 119 -14.43 2.18 19.32
N GLY A 120 -13.27 1.55 19.30
CA GLY A 120 -13.11 0.24 18.68
C GLY A 120 -11.94 -0.55 19.21
N VAL A 121 -11.68 -1.67 18.55
CA VAL A 121 -10.49 -2.49 18.80
C VAL A 121 -9.81 -2.75 17.46
N ALA A 122 -8.51 -2.46 17.39
CA ALA A 122 -7.62 -2.96 16.36
C ALA A 122 -7.17 -4.38 16.71
N ILE A 123 -7.11 -5.27 15.72
CA ILE A 123 -6.61 -6.64 15.86
C ILE A 123 -5.82 -7.01 14.61
N VAL A 124 -4.87 -7.93 14.74
CA VAL A 124 -4.19 -8.53 13.59
C VAL A 124 -5.02 -9.71 13.09
N LYS A 125 -5.39 -9.71 11.82
CA LYS A 125 -6.12 -10.80 11.17
C LYS A 125 -5.65 -10.99 9.74
N GLY A 126 -5.15 -12.19 9.43
CA GLY A 126 -4.60 -12.51 8.11
C GLY A 126 -3.56 -11.47 7.69
N GLY A 127 -2.59 -11.18 8.56
CA GLY A 127 -1.48 -10.23 8.39
C GLY A 127 -1.84 -8.74 8.35
N LYS A 128 -3.12 -8.39 8.29
CA LYS A 128 -3.59 -7.00 8.30
C LYS A 128 -4.03 -6.56 9.68
N ILE A 129 -4.00 -5.26 9.92
CA ILE A 129 -4.63 -4.67 11.09
C ILE A 129 -6.05 -4.28 10.69
N GLU A 130 -7.01 -5.06 11.19
CA GLU A 130 -8.43 -4.73 11.11
C GLU A 130 -8.83 -3.93 12.34
N VAL A 131 -9.47 -2.80 12.11
CA VAL A 131 -9.99 -1.92 13.15
C VAL A 131 -11.50 -1.87 13.03
N ASN A 132 -12.17 -2.45 14.03
CA ASN A 132 -13.61 -2.48 14.13
C ASN A 132 -14.05 -1.44 15.16
N ILE A 133 -14.74 -0.41 14.70
CA ILE A 133 -15.13 0.74 15.53
C ILE A 133 -16.63 0.72 15.71
N ASN A 134 -17.09 0.70 16.97
CA ASN A 134 -18.47 0.85 17.39
C ASN A 134 -18.76 2.32 17.74
N GLY A 135 -19.57 3.02 16.95
CA GLY A 135 -19.97 4.40 17.26
C GLY A 135 -20.83 5.07 16.19
N TYR A 136 -22.09 5.38 16.55
CA TYR A 136 -23.17 6.06 15.80
C TYR A 136 -23.42 5.62 14.33
N SER A 137 -24.61 5.02 14.11
CA SER A 137 -25.26 4.71 12.82
C SER A 137 -24.32 4.33 11.66
N ASN A 138 -23.95 3.04 11.58
CA ASN A 138 -23.15 2.37 10.54
C ASN A 138 -21.62 2.57 10.62
N ASN A 139 -21.03 1.81 11.55
CA ASN A 139 -19.60 1.62 11.85
C ASN A 139 -18.64 1.74 10.65
N PRO A 140 -17.67 2.69 10.69
CA PRO A 140 -16.53 2.63 9.80
C PRO A 140 -15.63 1.45 10.20
N ALA A 141 -15.37 0.57 9.25
CA ALA A 141 -14.25 -0.37 9.34
C ALA A 141 -13.01 0.32 8.77
N VAL A 142 -11.90 0.33 9.51
CA VAL A 142 -10.60 0.72 8.99
C VAL A 142 -9.78 -0.55 8.81
N SER A 143 -9.22 -0.74 7.63
CA SER A 143 -8.29 -1.82 7.34
C SER A 143 -6.96 -1.18 6.99
N ILE A 144 -5.97 -1.44 7.84
CA ILE A 144 -4.58 -1.01 7.64
C ILE A 144 -3.83 -2.24 7.17
N ASN A 145 -3.32 -2.16 5.95
CA ASN A 145 -2.52 -3.25 5.39
C ASN A 145 -1.05 -3.03 5.69
N TYR A 146 -0.61 -1.76 5.78
CA TYR A 146 0.80 -1.42 5.95
C TYR A 146 0.98 -0.28 6.93
N PHE A 147 2.03 -0.35 7.76
CA PHE A 147 2.52 0.80 8.50
C PHE A 147 4.00 0.66 8.86
N SER A 148 4.71 1.78 8.83
CA SER A 148 6.11 1.96 9.20
C SER A 148 6.23 3.09 10.21
N THR A 149 6.86 2.82 11.34
CA THR A 149 7.12 3.81 12.40
C THR A 149 8.50 4.46 12.26
N ASN A 150 9.41 3.88 11.45
CA ASN A 150 10.71 4.52 11.17
C ASN A 150 10.55 5.77 10.31
N ASN A 151 9.53 5.80 9.44
CA ASN A 151 9.23 6.95 8.58
C ASN A 151 7.83 7.53 8.83
N GLY A 152 7.13 7.06 9.87
CA GLY A 152 5.80 7.55 10.22
C GLY A 152 4.79 7.45 9.07
N THR A 153 4.79 6.37 8.30
CA THR A 153 3.86 6.14 7.18
C THR A 153 2.90 4.99 7.47
N MET A 154 1.64 5.13 7.11
CA MET A 154 0.65 4.06 7.20
C MET A 154 -0.18 4.03 5.92
N GLU A 155 -0.44 2.86 5.37
CA GLU A 155 -1.31 2.71 4.21
C GLU A 155 -2.44 1.74 4.49
N GLY A 156 -3.62 2.11 4.00
CA GLY A 156 -4.79 1.29 4.18
C GLY A 156 -5.98 1.82 3.43
N SER A 157 -7.14 1.42 3.92
CA SER A 157 -8.38 2.01 3.52
C SER A 157 -9.32 2.18 4.71
N TYR A 158 -10.08 3.26 4.70
CA TYR A 158 -11.16 3.47 5.66
C TYR A 158 -12.47 3.71 4.92
N LYS A 159 -13.56 3.29 5.54
CA LYS A 159 -14.91 3.62 5.08
C LYS A 159 -15.40 4.87 5.80
N ASP A 160 -15.93 5.83 5.06
CA ASP A 160 -16.54 7.03 5.65
C ASP A 160 -17.95 6.76 6.21
N ILE A 161 -18.35 7.56 7.20
CA ILE A 161 -19.56 7.42 8.03
C ILE A 161 -20.82 8.03 7.34
N GLY A 162 -20.82 8.11 6.02
CA GLY A 162 -21.95 8.61 5.22
C GLY A 162 -22.80 7.48 4.63
N TYR A 163 -24.00 7.27 5.19
CA TYR A 163 -25.19 6.54 4.69
C TYR A 163 -25.04 5.50 3.55
N SER A 164 -25.54 4.27 3.79
CA SER A 164 -26.00 3.20 2.85
C SER A 164 -25.24 2.91 1.52
N ARG A 165 -24.13 3.59 1.27
CA ARG A 165 -23.27 3.52 0.08
C ARG A 165 -21.81 3.73 0.50
N SER A 166 -21.37 2.97 1.51
CA SER A 166 -20.03 3.06 2.08
C SER A 166 -18.97 3.04 0.97
N ARG A 167 -18.21 4.13 0.84
CA ARG A 167 -17.05 4.22 -0.06
C ARG A 167 -15.80 3.97 0.75
N SER A 168 -14.89 3.19 0.18
CA SER A 168 -13.56 2.97 0.74
C SER A 168 -12.63 4.04 0.20
N TYR A 169 -11.93 4.72 1.09
CA TYR A 169 -10.92 5.72 0.76
C TYR A 169 -9.55 5.15 1.07
N ARG A 170 -8.64 5.22 0.10
CA ARG A 170 -7.22 4.94 0.34
C ARG A 170 -6.62 6.11 1.12
N PHE A 171 -5.68 5.80 1.99
CA PHE A 171 -4.92 6.82 2.70
C PHE A 171 -3.46 6.44 2.81
N SER A 172 -2.62 7.47 2.87
CA SER A 172 -1.23 7.42 3.34
C SER A 172 -1.20 8.32 4.58
N GLY A 173 -1.22 7.71 5.75
CA GLY A 173 -1.33 8.39 7.03
C GLY A 173 0.03 8.70 7.63
N HIS A 174 0.07 9.77 8.41
CA HIS A 174 1.25 10.22 9.14
C HIS A 174 0.97 10.29 10.63
N VAL A 175 2.02 10.06 11.44
CA VAL A 175 1.97 10.32 12.88
C VAL A 175 1.66 11.80 13.07
N SER A 176 0.59 12.09 13.80
CA SER A 176 0.23 13.47 14.14
C SER A 176 1.15 13.92 15.27
N GLU A 177 1.87 15.03 15.07
CA GLU A 177 2.66 15.70 16.13
C GLU A 177 1.77 16.12 17.31
#